data_AF-A0A286PH86-F1
#
_entry.id   AF-A0A286PH86-F1
#
_cell.length_a   1.000
_cell.length_b   1.000
_cell.length_c   1.000
_cell.angle_alpha   90.00
_cell.angle_beta   90.00
_cell.angle_gamma   90.00
#
_symmetry.space_group_name_H-M   'P 1'
#
loop_
_entity.id
_entity.type
_entity.pdbx_description
1 polymer ?
#
loop_
_entity_poly.entity_id
_entity_poly.type
_entity_poly.pdbx_seq_one_letter_code
_entity_poly.pdbx_strand_id
1 'polypeptide(L)'
;MSELVSTRIRNTADKLGLPHLAEALTQYAQRADEAKMGYLDFIDLVLSEELAVRDDRRFRTGLRISKLPHHKTLDDYDFSFQPELDPRKIKDLATLSFVEAKANAALLGPGVINGSVSAGR
;
A
#
# COMPACT_ATOMS: atom_id res chain seq x y z
N MET A 1 0.41 39.27 4.28
CA MET A 1 -0.66 38.69 3.43
C MET A 1 -0.44 37.20 3.12
N SER A 2 0.77 36.76 2.76
CA SER A 2 1.09 35.33 2.51
C SER A 2 0.76 34.39 3.70
N GLU A 3 1.09 34.78 4.92
CA GLU A 3 0.79 34.04 6.17
C GLU A 3 -0.70 33.70 6.38
N LEU A 4 -1.61 34.61 6.04
CA LEU A 4 -3.05 34.38 6.18
C LEU A 4 -3.57 33.38 5.14
N VAL A 5 -2.99 33.43 3.93
CA VAL A 5 -3.36 32.51 2.85
C VAL A 5 -2.86 31.10 3.15
N SER A 6 -1.62 30.96 3.60
CA SER A 6 -1.05 29.65 3.96
C SER A 6 -1.83 29.00 5.12
N THR A 7 -2.20 29.78 6.13
CA THR A 7 -3.05 29.31 7.24
C THR A 7 -4.42 28.84 6.75
N ARG A 8 -5.06 29.59 5.85
CA ARG A 8 -6.34 29.19 5.27
C ARG A 8 -6.21 27.90 4.45
N ILE A 9 -5.14 27.76 3.65
CA ILE A 9 -4.90 26.55 2.87
C ILE A 9 -4.75 25.33 3.78
N ARG A 10 -3.95 25.42 4.85
CA ARG A 10 -3.79 24.33 5.83
C ARG A 10 -5.13 23.91 6.45
N ASN A 11 -5.90 24.89 6.94
CA ASN A 11 -7.21 24.62 7.54
C ASN A 11 -8.20 23.97 6.55
N THR A 12 -8.16 24.37 5.27
CA THR A 12 -9.00 23.76 4.23
C THR A 12 -8.53 22.34 3.91
N ALA A 13 -7.22 22.13 3.84
CA ALA A 13 -6.62 20.81 3.59
C ALA A 13 -7.00 19.81 4.69
N ASP A 14 -6.92 20.21 5.95
CA ASP A 14 -7.35 19.38 7.08
C ASP A 14 -8.81 18.95 6.96
N LYS A 15 -9.70 19.90 6.60
CA LYS A 15 -11.14 19.62 6.40
C LYS A 15 -11.43 18.69 5.23
N LEU A 16 -10.59 18.73 4.19
CA LEU A 16 -10.69 17.86 3.02
C LEU A 16 -9.99 16.51 3.23
N GLY A 17 -9.30 16.32 4.35
CA GLY A 17 -8.52 15.11 4.62
C GLY A 17 -7.28 15.01 3.73
N LEU A 18 -6.59 16.14 3.50
CA LEU A 18 -5.31 16.27 2.81
C LEU A 18 -4.21 16.63 3.84
N PRO A 19 -3.92 15.75 4.83
CA PRO A 19 -3.00 16.07 5.91
C PRO A 19 -1.56 16.30 5.44
N HIS A 20 -1.14 15.62 4.36
CA HIS A 20 0.23 15.77 3.89
C HIS A 20 0.45 17.15 3.25
N LEU A 21 -0.53 17.66 2.52
CA LEU A 21 -0.51 19.05 2.05
C LEU A 21 -0.46 20.05 3.20
N ALA A 22 -1.25 19.86 4.26
CA ALA A 22 -1.26 20.79 5.39
C ALA A 22 0.14 20.93 6.04
N GLU A 23 0.86 19.81 6.15
CA GLU A 23 2.22 19.75 6.69
C GLU A 23 3.27 20.30 5.71
N ALA A 24 3.22 19.89 4.43
CA ALA A 24 4.26 20.15 3.45
C ALA A 24 4.02 21.39 2.55
N LEU A 25 2.97 22.17 2.80
CA LEU A 25 2.57 23.33 1.98
C LEU A 25 3.74 24.25 1.59
N THR A 26 4.59 24.61 2.55
CA THR A 26 5.73 25.51 2.32
C THR A 26 6.76 24.89 1.37
N GLN A 27 6.99 23.58 1.48
CA GLN A 27 7.92 22.85 0.62
C GLN A 27 7.41 22.76 -0.81
N TYR A 28 6.11 22.52 -1.01
CA TYR A 28 5.51 22.54 -2.34
C TYR A 28 5.58 23.93 -2.97
N ALA A 29 5.29 24.99 -2.21
CA ALA A 29 5.39 26.36 -2.71
C ALA A 29 6.81 26.72 -3.13
N GLN A 30 7.82 26.35 -2.31
CA GLN A 30 9.23 26.55 -2.64
C GLN A 30 9.64 25.76 -3.90
N ARG A 31 9.26 24.48 -3.99
CA ARG A 31 9.56 23.63 -5.15
C ARG A 31 8.94 24.17 -6.43
N ALA A 32 7.72 24.70 -6.36
CA ALA A 32 7.03 25.29 -7.51
C ALA A 32 7.73 26.58 -7.99
N ASP A 33 8.22 27.40 -7.06
CA ASP A 33 8.96 28.63 -7.37
C ASP A 33 10.32 28.31 -8.01
N GLU A 34 11.08 27.40 -7.40
CA GLU A 34 12.39 26.96 -7.90
C GLU A 34 12.31 26.33 -9.30
N ALA A 35 11.30 25.49 -9.53
CA ALA A 35 11.07 24.82 -10.81
C ALA A 35 10.26 25.68 -11.81
N LYS A 36 9.84 26.90 -11.44
CA LYS A 36 8.99 27.78 -12.25
C LYS A 36 7.76 27.06 -12.81
N MET A 37 7.10 26.27 -11.97
CA MET A 37 5.99 25.41 -12.39
C MET A 37 4.79 26.22 -12.86
N GLY A 38 4.09 25.70 -13.87
CA GLY A 38 2.76 26.19 -14.22
C GLY A 38 1.76 25.91 -13.10
N TYR A 39 0.64 26.65 -13.08
CA TYR A 39 -0.39 26.44 -12.04
C TYR A 39 -0.99 25.04 -12.07
N LEU A 40 -1.17 24.46 -13.25
CA LEU A 40 -1.69 23.09 -13.40
C LEU A 40 -0.69 22.06 -12.90
N ASP A 41 0.60 22.22 -13.23
CA ASP A 41 1.66 21.32 -12.77
C ASP A 41 1.80 21.35 -11.25
N PHE A 42 1.64 22.52 -10.63
CA PHE A 42 1.66 22.66 -9.18
C PHE A 42 0.49 21.91 -8.52
N ILE A 43 -0.72 22.04 -9.05
CA ILE A 43 -1.89 21.33 -8.53
C ILE A 43 -1.73 19.82 -8.70
N ASP A 44 -1.25 19.37 -9.87
CA ASP A 44 -1.00 17.96 -10.15
C ASP A 44 0.05 17.36 -9.20
N LEU A 45 1.16 18.05 -8.99
CA LEU A 45 2.21 17.66 -8.04
C LEU A 45 1.63 17.46 -6.63
N VAL A 46 0.92 18.48 -6.15
CA VAL A 46 0.33 18.50 -4.82
C VAL A 46 -0.62 17.32 -4.60
N LEU A 47 -1.52 17.08 -5.56
CA LEU A 47 -2.52 16.02 -5.44
C LEU A 47 -1.89 14.63 -5.58
N SER A 48 -0.89 14.49 -6.45
CA SER A 48 -0.17 13.23 -6.67
C SER A 48 0.65 12.81 -5.45
N GLU A 49 1.34 13.76 -4.80
CA GLU A 49 2.12 13.50 -3.59
C GLU A 49 1.22 13.11 -2.40
N GLU A 50 0.08 13.80 -2.22
CA GLU A 50 -0.91 13.42 -1.20
C GLU A 50 -1.46 12.01 -1.46
N LEU A 51 -1.80 11.69 -2.72
CA LEU A 51 -2.30 10.36 -3.08
C LEU A 51 -1.25 9.27 -2.78
N ALA A 52 0.00 9.50 -3.16
CA ALA A 52 1.10 8.56 -2.91
C ALA A 52 1.29 8.27 -1.41
N VAL A 53 1.27 9.31 -0.57
CA VAL A 53 1.36 9.15 0.89
C VAL A 53 0.15 8.41 1.46
N ARG A 54 -1.05 8.67 0.93
CA ARG A 54 -2.27 7.99 1.34
C ARG A 54 -2.24 6.50 1.00
N ASP A 55 -1.74 6.15 -0.18
CA ASP A 55 -1.63 4.77 -0.64
C ASP A 55 -0.56 4.00 0.14
N ASP A 56 0.61 4.59 0.42
CA ASP A 56 1.62 3.97 1.30
C ASP A 56 1.06 3.72 2.70
N ARG A 57 0.38 4.70 3.29
CA ARG A 57 -0.23 4.55 4.62
C ARG A 57 -1.32 3.46 4.62
N ARG A 58 -2.14 3.41 3.58
CA ARG A 58 -3.17 2.37 3.42
C ARG A 58 -2.53 0.99 3.31
N PHE A 59 -1.50 0.84 2.48
CA PHE A 59 -0.78 -0.40 2.29
C PHE A 59 -0.14 -0.88 3.61
N ARG A 60 0.62 -0.02 4.29
CA ARG A 60 1.28 -0.33 5.56
C ARG A 60 0.29 -0.66 6.66
N THR A 61 -0.84 0.03 6.71
CA THR A 61 -1.91 -0.26 7.68
C THR A 61 -2.56 -1.61 7.39
N GLY A 62 -2.86 -1.91 6.12
CA GLY A 62 -3.37 -3.22 5.71
C GLY A 62 -2.42 -4.35 6.09
N LEU A 63 -1.13 -4.18 5.81
CA LEU A 63 -0.10 -5.14 6.18
C LEU A 63 -0.04 -5.34 7.71
N ARG A 64 -0.06 -4.26 8.50
CA ARG A 64 -0.07 -4.34 9.97
C ARG A 64 -1.30 -5.06 10.52
N ILE A 65 -2.48 -4.82 9.95
CA ILE A 65 -3.74 -5.42 10.43
C ILE A 65 -3.90 -6.86 9.98
N SER A 66 -3.26 -7.27 8.89
CA SER A 66 -3.36 -8.63 8.32
C SER A 66 -2.93 -9.75 9.29
N LYS A 67 -2.20 -9.42 10.38
CA LYS A 67 -1.62 -10.38 11.34
C LYS A 67 -0.81 -11.49 10.67
N LEU A 68 -0.32 -11.27 9.45
CA LEU A 68 0.48 -12.24 8.74
C LEU A 68 1.78 -12.50 9.52
N PRO A 69 2.08 -13.76 9.89
CA PRO A 69 3.26 -14.10 10.67
C PRO A 69 4.50 -13.95 9.77
N HIS A 70 5.20 -12.84 9.94
CA HIS A 70 6.37 -12.40 9.17
C HIS A 70 6.08 -12.08 7.69
N HIS A 71 6.87 -11.16 7.14
CA HIS A 71 6.85 -10.78 5.73
C HIS A 71 7.45 -11.93 4.90
N LYS A 72 6.74 -13.04 4.75
CA LYS A 72 7.15 -14.06 3.78
C LYS A 72 6.68 -13.62 2.41
N THR A 73 7.63 -13.27 1.54
CA THR A 73 7.33 -13.11 0.12
C THR A 73 7.26 -14.48 -0.53
N LEU A 74 6.68 -14.55 -1.74
CA LEU A 74 6.72 -15.79 -2.53
C LEU A 74 8.16 -16.17 -2.93
N ASP A 75 9.07 -15.20 -2.98
CA ASP A 75 10.49 -15.43 -3.27
C ASP A 75 11.21 -16.14 -2.11
N ASP A 76 10.72 -15.96 -0.88
CA ASP A 76 11.24 -16.62 0.32
C ASP A 76 10.64 -18.04 0.54
N TYR A 77 9.74 -18.49 -0.34
CA TYR A 77 9.08 -19.78 -0.20
C TYR A 77 9.93 -20.92 -0.79
N ASP A 78 10.31 -21.87 0.06
CA ASP A 78 11.00 -23.08 -0.38
C ASP A 78 10.00 -24.10 -0.94
N PHE A 79 9.90 -24.13 -2.27
CA PHE A 79 9.04 -25.08 -3.00
C PHE A 79 9.46 -26.54 -2.84
N SER A 80 10.67 -26.83 -2.31
CA SER A 80 11.07 -28.21 -2.02
C SER A 80 10.24 -28.85 -0.91
N PHE A 81 9.60 -28.05 -0.04
CA PHE A 81 8.70 -28.53 1.02
C PHE A 81 7.43 -29.19 0.46
N GLN A 82 7.05 -28.86 -0.78
CA GLN A 82 5.85 -29.40 -1.41
C GLN A 82 6.14 -29.75 -2.88
N PRO A 83 6.75 -30.92 -3.17
CA PRO A 83 7.22 -31.28 -4.52
C PRO A 83 6.12 -31.36 -5.59
N GLU A 84 4.87 -31.57 -5.18
CA GLU A 84 3.70 -31.61 -6.07
C GLU A 84 3.19 -30.20 -6.45
N LEU A 85 3.66 -29.16 -5.75
CA LEU A 85 3.28 -27.78 -6.02
C LEU A 85 4.09 -27.25 -7.22
N ASP A 86 3.41 -27.00 -8.33
CA ASP A 86 4.02 -26.38 -9.51
C ASP A 86 4.32 -24.89 -9.27
N PRO A 87 5.60 -24.47 -9.16
CA PRO A 87 5.95 -23.09 -8.90
C PRO A 87 5.48 -22.13 -10.01
N ARG A 88 5.27 -22.63 -11.23
CA ARG A 88 4.80 -21.80 -12.35
C ARG A 88 3.37 -21.32 -12.12
N LYS A 89 2.49 -22.18 -11.60
CA LYS A 89 1.10 -21.81 -11.26
C LYS A 89 1.06 -20.77 -10.14
N ILE A 90 1.94 -20.88 -9.15
CA ILE A 90 2.04 -19.91 -8.06
C ILE A 90 2.53 -18.56 -8.58
N LYS A 91 3.54 -18.55 -9.46
CA LYS A 91 4.02 -17.32 -10.10
C LYS A 91 2.95 -16.67 -10.98
N ASP A 92 2.16 -17.46 -11.70
CA ASP A 92 1.04 -16.95 -12.50
C ASP A 92 -0.02 -16.28 -11.62
N LEU A 93 -0.42 -16.91 -10.51
CA LEU A 93 -1.31 -16.31 -9.51
C LEU A 93 -0.71 -15.04 -8.88
N ALA A 94 0.61 -14.99 -8.67
CA ALA A 94 1.30 -13.83 -8.13
C ALA A 94 1.20 -12.59 -9.03
N THR A 95 0.97 -12.77 -10.33
CA THR A 95 0.74 -11.65 -11.27
C THR A 95 -0.61 -10.95 -11.05
N LEU A 96 -1.52 -11.57 -10.29
CA LEU A 96 -2.90 -11.12 -10.08
C LEU A 96 -3.73 -11.01 -11.37
N SER A 97 -3.31 -11.66 -12.46
CA SER A 97 -4.03 -11.69 -13.74
C SER A 97 -5.49 -12.16 -13.62
N PHE A 98 -5.76 -13.05 -12.67
CA PHE A 98 -7.11 -13.53 -12.37
C PHE A 98 -8.04 -12.41 -11.85
N VAL A 99 -7.51 -11.37 -11.20
CA VAL A 99 -8.29 -10.22 -10.72
C VAL A 99 -8.81 -9.40 -11.89
N GLU A 100 -7.93 -9.12 -12.87
CA GLU A 100 -8.31 -8.42 -14.11
C GLU A 100 -9.32 -9.24 -14.92
N ALA A 101 -9.11 -10.56 -14.99
CA ALA A 101 -10.02 -11.49 -15.65
C ALA A 101 -11.35 -11.73 -14.89
N LYS A 102 -11.51 -11.17 -13.67
CA LYS A 102 -12.63 -11.44 -12.76
C LYS A 102 -12.87 -12.95 -12.51
N ALA A 103 -11.79 -13.72 -12.51
CA ALA A 103 -11.80 -15.15 -12.28
C ALA A 103 -11.52 -15.46 -10.79
N ASN A 104 -12.02 -16.59 -10.32
CA ASN A 104 -11.78 -17.04 -8.95
C ASN A 104 -10.48 -17.85 -8.86
N ALA A 105 -9.66 -17.55 -7.87
CA ALA A 105 -8.50 -18.38 -7.50
C ALA A 105 -8.77 -19.05 -6.15
N ALA A 106 -8.54 -20.36 -6.06
CA ALA A 106 -8.67 -21.14 -4.83
C ALA A 106 -7.37 -21.90 -4.56
N LEU A 107 -6.80 -21.70 -3.36
CA LEU A 107 -5.64 -22.43 -2.88
C LEU A 107 -6.13 -23.58 -1.98
N LEU A 108 -6.01 -24.81 -2.47
CA LEU A 108 -6.43 -26.03 -1.77
C LEU A 108 -5.20 -26.90 -1.53
N GLY A 109 -4.87 -27.15 -0.27
CA GLY A 109 -3.81 -28.06 0.13
C GLY A 109 -4.31 -29.01 1.23
N PRO A 110 -3.62 -30.15 1.46
CA PRO A 110 -3.90 -31.00 2.60
C PRO A 110 -3.75 -30.18 3.88
N GLY A 111 -4.82 -30.13 4.70
CA GLY A 111 -4.86 -29.27 5.87
C GLY A 111 -3.70 -29.55 6.83
N VAL A 112 -2.90 -28.54 7.14
CA VAL A 112 -1.84 -28.63 8.16
C VAL A 112 -2.45 -28.49 9.57
N ILE A 113 -3.21 -29.50 10.01
CA ILE A 113 -3.57 -29.67 11.43
C ILE A 113 -2.60 -30.66 12.08
N ASN A 114 -1.37 -30.21 12.37
CA ASN A 114 -0.50 -30.90 13.32
C ASN A 114 -0.58 -30.17 14.66
N GLY A 115 -1.62 -30.51 15.41
CA GLY A 115 -1.81 -30.16 16.81
C GLY A 115 -2.48 -31.32 17.51
N SER A 116 -1.75 -32.42 17.68
CA SER A 116 -2.15 -33.51 18.57
C SER A 116 -2.27 -32.97 20.00
N VAL A 117 -3.47 -32.62 20.44
CA VAL A 117 -3.78 -32.53 21.86
C VAL A 117 -3.87 -33.97 22.38
N SER A 118 -2.73 -34.52 22.81
CA SER A 118 -2.71 -35.67 23.69
C SER A 118 -3.19 -35.22 25.07
N ALA A 119 -4.49 -35.28 25.31
CA ALA A 119 -5.01 -35.33 26.66
C ALA A 119 -4.63 -36.69 27.25
N GLY A 120 -3.47 -36.72 27.92
CA GLY A 120 -2.99 -37.85 28.69
C GLY A 120 -3.21 -37.62 30.16
N ARG A 121 -4.25 -38.29 30.69
CA ARG A 121 -4.59 -38.58 32.10
C ARG A 121 -4.93 -37.43 33.05
#